data_AF-A0A7Y9NQM9-F1
#
_entry.id   AF-A0A7Y9NQM9-F1
#
_cell.length_a   1.000
_cell.length_b   1.000
_cell.length_c   1.000
_cell.angle_alpha   90.00
_cell.angle_beta   90.00
_cell.angle_gamma   90.00
#
_symmetry.space_group_name_H-M   'P 1'
#
loop_
_entity.id
_entity.type
_entity.pdbx_description
1 polymer ?
#
loop_
_entity_poly.entity_id
_entity_poly.type
_entity_poly.pdbx_seq_one_letter_code
_entity_poly.pdbx_strand_id
1 'polypeptide(L)'
;MASAYHFLHVLSSGGILLNFALRSLVLTLLFASAALAQSPGNRAYVGEDIYVASGQQVHNAMCIFCSVQVEGDLTGRVIVLFGSLNVTGHVEKGATVIGGNAVVDSQARIGGDTTVLGGNAVYESDESFGGSAYVLGGHLSHVPLAHGQVSSHPRVSLSPLFSILMGVLVLLLLSALFVPQVRRRIAVNQTS
;
A
#
# COMPACT_ATOMS: atom_id res chain seq x y z
N MET A 1 27.02 26.67 41.18
CA MET A 1 27.37 25.71 40.09
C MET A 1 26.26 24.69 39.75
N ALA A 2 25.19 24.54 40.55
CA ALA A 2 24.09 23.61 40.22
C ALA A 2 23.06 24.11 39.17
N SER A 3 23.05 25.42 38.86
CA SER A 3 22.00 26.02 38.02
C SER A 3 22.20 25.84 36.50
N ALA A 4 23.39 25.45 36.04
CA ALA A 4 23.70 25.35 34.61
C ALA A 4 23.31 23.99 33.99
N TYR A 5 23.30 22.91 34.79
CA TYR A 5 22.99 21.56 34.32
C TYR A 5 21.50 21.35 34.04
N HIS A 6 20.62 22.06 34.75
CA HIS A 6 19.18 22.00 34.52
C HIS A 6 18.76 22.71 33.21
N PHE A 7 19.52 23.72 32.77
CA PHE A 7 19.19 24.48 31.56
C PHE A 7 19.62 23.76 30.26
N LEU A 8 20.70 22.98 30.30
CA LEU A 8 21.18 22.21 29.14
C LEU A 8 20.29 20.99 28.81
N HIS A 9 19.68 20.36 29.81
CA HIS A 9 18.77 19.23 29.60
C HIS A 9 17.49 19.65 28.88
N VAL A 10 16.94 20.82 29.22
CA VAL A 10 15.70 21.34 28.59
C VAL A 10 15.93 21.71 27.11
N LEU A 11 17.10 22.24 26.75
CA LEU A 11 17.43 22.58 25.35
C LEU A 11 17.66 21.32 24.47
N SER A 12 18.23 20.25 25.02
CA SER A 12 18.46 18.99 24.30
C SER A 12 17.17 18.20 24.08
N SER A 13 16.29 18.16 25.08
CA SER A 13 14.97 17.52 24.98
C SER A 13 14.07 18.23 23.97
N GLY A 14 14.15 19.56 23.86
CA GLY A 14 13.37 20.36 22.90
C GLY A 14 13.70 20.03 21.44
N GLY A 15 14.97 19.82 21.09
CA GLY A 15 15.38 19.47 19.73
C GLY A 15 15.03 18.03 19.31
N ILE A 16 14.97 17.10 20.27
CA ILE A 16 14.53 15.72 20.06
C ILE A 16 13.01 15.69 19.87
N LEU A 17 12.26 16.34 20.76
CA LEU A 17 10.80 16.49 20.65
C LEU A 17 10.40 17.21 19.35
N LEU A 18 11.13 18.25 18.96
CA LEU A 18 10.88 18.97 17.70
C LEU A 18 11.13 18.09 16.47
N ASN A 19 12.17 17.25 16.46
CA ASN A 19 12.44 16.33 15.35
C ASN A 19 11.42 15.18 15.29
N PHE A 20 11.01 14.62 16.43
CA PHE A 20 9.93 13.64 16.48
C PHE A 20 8.61 14.24 16.00
N ALA A 21 8.29 15.46 16.43
CA ALA A 21 7.12 16.19 15.98
C ALA A 21 7.18 16.49 14.48
N LEU A 22 8.32 16.93 13.94
CA LEU A 22 8.48 17.22 12.51
C LEU A 22 8.37 15.96 11.64
N ARG A 23 8.90 14.82 12.12
CA ARG A 23 8.83 13.53 11.40
C ARG A 23 7.45 12.89 11.49
N SER A 24 6.81 12.96 12.66
CA SER A 24 5.39 12.62 12.82
C SER A 24 4.54 13.48 11.90
N LEU A 25 4.82 14.78 11.82
CA LEU A 25 4.13 15.73 10.96
C LEU A 25 4.30 15.37 9.48
N VAL A 26 5.50 15.03 9.02
CA VAL A 26 5.76 14.56 7.64
C VAL A 26 5.02 13.25 7.36
N LEU A 27 5.01 12.30 8.29
CA LEU A 27 4.28 11.04 8.12
C LEU A 27 2.76 11.27 8.08
N THR A 28 2.24 12.14 8.94
CA THR A 28 0.82 12.56 8.88
C THR A 28 0.52 13.36 7.62
N LEU A 29 1.45 14.16 7.09
CA LEU A 29 1.25 14.87 5.81
C LEU A 29 1.19 13.88 4.63
N LEU A 30 2.03 12.85 4.63
CA LEU A 30 2.01 11.79 3.61
C LEU A 30 0.71 10.98 3.63
N PHE A 31 0.18 10.68 4.83
CA PHE A 31 -1.14 10.05 4.98
C PHE A 31 -2.31 11.05 4.75
N ALA A 32 -2.14 12.33 5.06
CA ALA A 32 -3.14 13.37 4.82
C ALA A 32 -3.34 13.66 3.33
N SER A 33 -2.32 13.42 2.48
CA SER A 33 -2.51 13.48 1.02
C SER A 33 -3.59 12.51 0.52
N ALA A 34 -3.80 11.36 1.19
CA ALA A 34 -4.88 10.43 0.86
C ALA A 34 -6.25 10.93 1.37
N ALA A 35 -6.28 11.63 2.50
CA ALA A 35 -7.50 12.19 3.08
C ALA A 35 -7.98 13.48 2.41
N LEU A 36 -7.06 14.31 1.90
CA LEU A 36 -7.36 15.61 1.27
C LEU A 36 -7.57 15.53 -0.25
N ALA A 37 -7.31 14.38 -0.88
CA ALA A 37 -7.56 14.15 -2.30
C ALA A 37 -8.97 13.56 -2.58
N GLN A 38 -9.97 13.94 -1.78
CA GLN A 38 -11.38 13.69 -2.07
C GLN A 38 -11.84 14.60 -3.22
N SER A 39 -11.29 14.36 -4.41
CA SER A 39 -11.86 14.86 -5.66
C SER A 39 -13.28 14.29 -5.81
N PRO A 40 -14.22 15.01 -6.45
CA PRO A 40 -15.55 14.48 -6.73
C PRO A 40 -15.46 13.07 -7.35
N GLY A 41 -16.12 12.09 -6.72
CA GLY A 41 -16.11 10.70 -7.16
C GLY A 41 -15.06 9.79 -6.51
N ASN A 42 -14.12 10.32 -5.72
CA ASN A 42 -13.20 9.51 -4.92
C ASN A 42 -13.83 9.09 -3.58
N ARG A 43 -13.62 7.84 -3.20
CA ARG A 43 -14.11 7.24 -1.95
C ARG A 43 -12.93 6.68 -1.17
N ALA A 44 -12.76 7.13 0.07
CA ALA A 44 -11.73 6.62 0.96
C ALA A 44 -12.39 6.26 2.30
N TYR A 45 -12.33 4.97 2.68
CA TYR A 45 -12.94 4.46 3.91
C TYR A 45 -11.89 3.74 4.77
N VAL A 46 -12.16 3.68 6.08
CA VAL A 46 -11.31 2.98 7.06
C VAL A 46 -12.22 2.15 7.95
N GLY A 47 -12.04 0.83 7.94
CA GLY A 47 -12.82 -0.12 8.74
C GLY A 47 -14.26 -0.34 8.29
N GLU A 48 -14.70 0.29 7.20
CA GLU A 48 -16.03 0.13 6.62
C GLU A 48 -15.92 -0.39 5.19
N ASP A 49 -16.64 -1.47 4.90
CA ASP A 49 -16.61 -2.14 3.61
C ASP A 49 -17.19 -1.26 2.50
N ILE A 50 -16.56 -1.29 1.32
CA ILE A 50 -17.00 -0.54 0.15
C ILE A 50 -17.72 -1.49 -0.80
N TYR A 51 -19.00 -1.23 -1.05
CA TYR A 51 -19.78 -1.92 -2.07
C TYR A 51 -20.12 -0.95 -3.21
N VAL A 52 -19.67 -1.29 -4.42
CA VAL A 52 -20.04 -0.57 -5.65
C VAL A 52 -21.03 -1.43 -6.42
N ALA A 53 -22.31 -1.12 -6.29
CA ALA A 53 -23.39 -1.87 -6.92
C ALA A 53 -23.37 -1.73 -8.45
N SER A 54 -23.98 -2.69 -9.15
CA SER A 54 -24.17 -2.61 -10.60
C SER A 54 -24.88 -1.31 -11.02
N GLY A 55 -24.38 -0.67 -12.08
CA GLY A 55 -24.87 0.63 -12.56
C GLY A 55 -24.41 1.84 -11.73
N GLN A 56 -23.67 1.63 -10.64
CA GLN A 56 -23.00 2.70 -9.90
C GLN A 56 -21.61 2.94 -10.48
N GLN A 57 -21.29 4.21 -10.72
CA GLN A 57 -19.96 4.64 -11.12
C GLN A 57 -19.23 5.34 -9.98
N VAL A 58 -17.99 4.92 -9.71
CA VAL A 58 -17.08 5.55 -8.74
C VAL A 58 -15.78 5.90 -9.46
N HIS A 59 -15.09 6.94 -9.03
CA HIS A 59 -13.80 7.31 -9.63
C HIS A 59 -12.68 6.47 -9.03
N ASN A 60 -12.17 6.83 -7.85
CA ASN A 60 -11.21 5.99 -7.12
C ASN A 60 -11.82 5.46 -5.84
N ALA A 61 -11.43 4.25 -5.44
CA ALA A 61 -11.82 3.67 -4.16
C ALA A 61 -10.56 3.24 -3.40
N MET A 62 -10.41 3.74 -2.19
CA MET A 62 -9.34 3.37 -1.27
C MET A 62 -9.96 2.86 0.02
N CYS A 63 -9.51 1.71 0.50
CA CYS A 63 -9.89 1.23 1.82
C CYS A 63 -8.73 0.72 2.65
N ILE A 64 -8.82 0.93 3.96
CA ILE A 64 -7.87 0.43 4.96
C ILE A 64 -8.64 -0.40 5.99
N PHE A 65 -8.20 -1.63 6.24
CA PHE A 65 -8.84 -2.59 7.15
C PHE A 65 -10.30 -2.91 6.79
N CYS A 66 -10.63 -2.95 5.50
CA CYS A 66 -11.95 -3.36 5.05
C CYS A 66 -11.88 -4.18 3.76
N SER A 67 -13.03 -4.71 3.35
CA SER A 67 -13.22 -5.38 2.08
C SER A 67 -13.89 -4.46 1.05
N VAL A 68 -13.50 -4.61 -0.21
CA VAL A 68 -14.07 -3.87 -1.34
C VAL A 68 -14.67 -4.85 -2.32
N GLN A 69 -15.94 -4.66 -2.65
CA GLN A 69 -16.65 -5.44 -3.65
C GLN A 69 -17.17 -4.52 -4.76
N VAL A 70 -16.81 -4.86 -6.00
CA VAL A 70 -17.07 -4.04 -7.19
C VAL A 70 -17.89 -4.84 -8.19
N GLU A 71 -19.17 -4.49 -8.31
CA GLU A 71 -20.08 -4.99 -9.35
C GLU A 71 -20.38 -3.94 -10.43
N GLY A 72 -20.24 -2.66 -10.09
CA GLY A 72 -20.40 -1.53 -11.00
C GLY A 72 -19.10 -1.13 -11.72
N ASP A 73 -18.98 0.17 -11.99
CA ASP A 73 -17.88 0.74 -12.78
C ASP A 73 -16.97 1.64 -11.93
N LEU A 74 -15.67 1.37 -11.99
CA LEU A 74 -14.63 2.21 -11.42
C LEU A 74 -13.80 2.82 -12.55
N THR A 75 -13.89 4.14 -12.73
CA THR A 75 -13.11 4.84 -13.79
C THR A 75 -11.66 5.10 -13.40
N GLY A 76 -11.33 4.90 -12.13
CA GLY A 76 -10.02 5.12 -11.56
C GLY A 76 -9.38 3.83 -11.06
N ARG A 77 -8.65 3.96 -9.95
CA ARG A 77 -7.95 2.85 -9.30
C ARG A 77 -8.65 2.42 -8.02
N VAL A 78 -8.46 1.15 -7.69
CA VAL A 78 -8.81 0.59 -6.38
C VAL A 78 -7.54 0.31 -5.58
N ILE A 79 -7.53 0.70 -4.31
CA ILE A 79 -6.46 0.42 -3.37
C ILE A 79 -7.06 -0.17 -2.10
N VAL A 80 -6.70 -1.40 -1.75
CA VAL A 80 -7.15 -2.09 -0.52
C VAL A 80 -5.94 -2.41 0.34
N LEU A 81 -5.95 -1.93 1.58
CA LEU A 81 -4.91 -2.20 2.57
C LEU A 81 -5.49 -3.08 3.67
N PHE A 82 -4.84 -4.22 3.95
CA PHE A 82 -5.20 -5.18 4.98
C PHE A 82 -6.65 -5.67 4.89
N GLY A 83 -7.06 -6.12 3.71
CA GLY A 83 -8.42 -6.57 3.45
C GLY A 83 -8.55 -7.32 2.12
N SER A 84 -9.79 -7.56 1.69
CA SER A 84 -10.04 -8.34 0.47
C SER A 84 -10.67 -7.49 -0.63
N LEU A 85 -10.26 -7.72 -1.87
CA LEU A 85 -10.86 -7.12 -3.05
C LEU A 85 -11.58 -8.21 -3.85
N ASN A 86 -12.87 -8.00 -4.14
CA ASN A 86 -13.64 -8.83 -5.06
C ASN A 86 -14.14 -7.97 -6.23
N VAL A 87 -13.80 -8.34 -7.45
CA VAL A 87 -14.19 -7.61 -8.67
C VAL A 87 -15.00 -8.55 -9.55
N THR A 88 -16.23 -8.14 -9.86
CA THR A 88 -17.12 -8.76 -10.86
C THR A 88 -17.50 -7.77 -11.97
N GLY A 89 -17.40 -6.46 -11.70
CA GLY A 89 -17.65 -5.38 -12.65
C GLY A 89 -16.40 -4.88 -13.38
N HIS A 90 -16.34 -3.57 -13.66
CA HIS A 90 -15.27 -2.95 -14.43
C HIS A 90 -14.39 -2.00 -13.60
N VAL A 91 -13.08 -2.07 -13.79
CA VAL A 91 -12.09 -1.14 -13.25
C VAL A 91 -11.22 -0.64 -14.40
N GLU A 92 -11.39 0.61 -14.80
CA GLU A 92 -10.77 1.16 -16.00
C GLU A 92 -9.23 1.25 -15.89
N LYS A 93 -8.69 1.56 -14.72
CA LYS A 93 -7.23 1.74 -14.55
C LYS A 93 -6.51 0.55 -13.96
N GLY A 94 -6.73 0.23 -12.69
CA GLY A 94 -5.91 -0.78 -12.03
C GLY A 94 -6.27 -0.99 -10.58
N ALA A 95 -5.77 -2.09 -10.02
CA ALA A 95 -6.07 -2.53 -8.67
C ALA A 95 -4.79 -2.78 -7.86
N THR A 96 -4.76 -2.36 -6.60
CA THR A 96 -3.66 -2.63 -5.69
C THR A 96 -4.20 -3.17 -4.39
N VAL A 97 -3.72 -4.34 -3.96
CA VAL A 97 -4.07 -4.97 -2.70
C VAL A 97 -2.81 -5.21 -1.90
N ILE A 98 -2.77 -4.79 -0.64
CA ILE A 98 -1.62 -4.94 0.25
C ILE A 98 -2.06 -5.66 1.52
N GLY A 99 -1.41 -6.78 1.86
CA GLY A 99 -1.67 -7.55 3.07
C GLY A 99 -3.02 -8.27 3.06
N GLY A 100 -3.48 -8.71 1.89
CA GLY A 100 -4.78 -9.37 1.75
C GLY A 100 -4.98 -10.01 0.37
N ASN A 101 -6.22 -10.38 0.04
CA ASN A 101 -6.50 -11.19 -1.15
C ASN A 101 -7.25 -10.40 -2.22
N ALA A 102 -6.92 -10.67 -3.48
CA ALA A 102 -7.68 -10.18 -4.64
C ALA A 102 -8.35 -11.35 -5.36
N VAL A 103 -9.64 -11.23 -5.62
CA VAL A 103 -10.43 -12.16 -6.42
C VAL A 103 -11.02 -11.40 -7.59
N VAL A 104 -10.76 -11.87 -8.80
CA VAL A 104 -11.23 -11.27 -10.05
C VAL A 104 -12.03 -12.32 -10.81
N ASP A 105 -13.33 -12.10 -10.93
CA ASP A 105 -14.27 -12.98 -11.61
C ASP A 105 -14.04 -12.98 -13.13
N SER A 106 -14.48 -14.02 -13.80
CA SER A 106 -14.40 -14.17 -15.26
C SER A 106 -15.03 -13.05 -16.08
N GLN A 107 -16.09 -12.41 -15.55
CA GLN A 107 -16.80 -11.31 -16.20
C GLN A 107 -16.18 -9.95 -15.87
N ALA A 108 -15.29 -9.91 -14.89
CA ALA A 108 -14.64 -8.69 -14.46
C ALA A 108 -13.63 -8.20 -15.49
N ARG A 109 -13.39 -6.89 -15.53
CA ARG A 109 -12.39 -6.30 -16.41
C ARG A 109 -11.61 -5.22 -15.69
N ILE A 110 -10.29 -5.39 -15.60
CA ILE A 110 -9.35 -4.43 -15.03
C ILE A 110 -8.47 -3.93 -16.18
N GLY A 111 -8.66 -2.69 -16.62
CA GLY A 111 -8.04 -2.14 -17.83
C GLY A 111 -6.52 -1.94 -17.77
N GLY A 112 -5.90 -2.08 -16.61
CA GLY A 112 -4.45 -1.96 -16.45
C GLY A 112 -3.91 -2.86 -15.34
N ASP A 113 -2.86 -2.41 -14.67
CA ASP A 113 -2.07 -3.30 -13.83
C ASP A 113 -2.77 -3.66 -12.52
N THR A 114 -2.61 -4.92 -12.13
CA THR A 114 -3.06 -5.45 -10.85
C THR A 114 -1.86 -5.85 -10.01
N THR A 115 -1.74 -5.28 -8.82
CA THR A 115 -0.63 -5.55 -7.90
C THR A 115 -1.18 -6.09 -6.58
N VAL A 116 -0.73 -7.27 -6.16
CA VAL A 116 -1.05 -7.86 -4.85
C VAL A 116 0.24 -8.07 -4.08
N LEU A 117 0.34 -7.46 -2.90
CA LEU A 117 1.49 -7.54 -2.01
C LEU A 117 1.11 -8.32 -0.74
N GLY A 118 1.86 -9.36 -0.38
CA GLY A 118 1.72 -10.08 0.89
C GLY A 118 0.43 -10.88 1.03
N GLY A 119 -0.18 -11.29 -0.08
CA GLY A 119 -1.38 -12.12 -0.08
C GLY A 119 -1.67 -12.70 -1.46
N ASN A 120 -2.85 -13.30 -1.64
CA ASN A 120 -3.12 -14.13 -2.82
C ASN A 120 -3.92 -13.37 -3.87
N ALA A 121 -3.64 -13.66 -5.14
CA ALA A 121 -4.47 -13.21 -6.25
C ALA A 121 -5.08 -14.43 -6.94
N VAL A 122 -6.40 -14.45 -7.04
CA VAL A 122 -7.17 -15.49 -7.75
C VAL A 122 -7.91 -14.81 -8.90
N TYR A 123 -7.80 -15.37 -10.08
CA TYR A 123 -8.55 -14.92 -11.25
C TYR A 123 -9.05 -16.09 -12.09
N GLU A 124 -10.20 -15.90 -12.73
CA GLU A 124 -10.89 -16.94 -13.49
C GLU A 124 -10.67 -16.85 -15.01
N SER A 125 -10.30 -15.68 -15.54
CA SER A 125 -10.01 -15.51 -16.96
C SER A 125 -8.81 -14.60 -17.20
N ASP A 126 -8.02 -14.93 -18.23
CA ASP A 126 -6.88 -14.12 -18.66
C ASP A 126 -7.32 -12.79 -19.29
N GLU A 127 -8.54 -12.76 -19.85
CA GLU A 127 -9.16 -11.57 -20.44
C GLU A 127 -9.63 -10.55 -19.39
N SER A 128 -9.63 -10.93 -18.10
CA SER A 128 -9.99 -10.02 -17.01
C SER A 128 -8.98 -8.88 -16.82
N PHE A 129 -7.77 -8.99 -17.37
CA PHE A 129 -6.73 -7.97 -17.24
C PHE A 129 -6.35 -7.38 -18.60
N GLY A 130 -6.49 -6.07 -18.73
CA GLY A 130 -5.92 -5.29 -19.83
C GLY A 130 -4.43 -5.00 -19.65
N GLY A 131 -3.89 -5.19 -18.43
CA GLY A 131 -2.48 -4.97 -18.10
C GLY A 131 -1.80 -6.18 -17.45
N SER A 132 -0.69 -5.92 -16.73
CA SER A 132 0.10 -6.95 -16.06
C SER A 132 -0.41 -7.25 -14.65
N ALA A 133 -0.30 -8.53 -14.24
CA ALA A 133 -0.59 -8.97 -12.88
C ALA A 133 0.71 -9.27 -12.12
N TYR A 134 0.94 -8.53 -11.04
CA TYR A 134 2.09 -8.67 -10.16
C TYR A 134 1.62 -9.20 -8.80
N VAL A 135 2.15 -10.35 -8.40
CA VAL A 135 1.93 -10.89 -7.06
C VAL A 135 3.27 -11.00 -6.37
N LEU A 136 3.39 -10.27 -5.28
CA LEU A 136 4.60 -10.17 -4.49
C LEU A 136 4.31 -10.81 -3.15
N GLY A 137 4.83 -12.02 -2.97
CA GLY A 137 4.84 -12.71 -1.70
C GLY A 137 3.55 -13.32 -1.20
N GLY A 138 2.65 -13.63 -2.12
CA GLY A 138 1.69 -14.70 -1.95
C GLY A 138 1.64 -15.60 -3.18
N HIS A 139 0.49 -16.20 -3.42
CA HIS A 139 0.29 -17.10 -4.54
C HIS A 139 -0.66 -16.51 -5.58
N LEU A 140 -0.33 -16.76 -6.85
CA LEU A 140 -1.15 -16.40 -7.99
C LEU A 140 -1.82 -17.68 -8.49
N SER A 141 -3.13 -17.80 -8.33
CA SER A 141 -3.91 -18.96 -8.80
C SER A 141 -4.82 -18.57 -9.95
N HIS A 142 -4.71 -19.32 -11.04
CA HIS A 142 -5.66 -19.25 -12.16
C HIS A 142 -6.66 -20.40 -12.03
N VAL A 143 -7.95 -20.09 -12.08
CA VAL A 143 -9.02 -21.09 -12.16
C VAL A 143 -9.47 -21.13 -13.63
N PRO A 144 -9.01 -22.11 -14.44
CA PRO A 144 -9.30 -22.10 -15.86
C PRO A 144 -10.79 -22.38 -16.09
N LEU A 145 -11.50 -21.39 -16.60
CA LEU A 145 -12.77 -21.62 -17.28
C LEU A 145 -12.47 -22.20 -18.67
N ALA A 146 -13.10 -23.33 -18.97
CA ALA A 146 -12.93 -24.01 -20.24
C ALA A 146 -13.50 -23.14 -21.37
N HIS A 147 -12.66 -22.30 -21.99
CA HIS A 147 -12.73 -21.71 -23.35
C HIS A 147 -11.98 -20.37 -23.34
N GLY A 148 -11.02 -20.16 -24.25
CA GLY A 148 -10.57 -18.80 -24.61
C GLY A 148 -9.06 -18.61 -24.75
N GLN A 149 -8.67 -17.81 -25.73
CA GLN A 149 -7.31 -17.66 -26.26
C GLN A 149 -6.36 -16.93 -25.30
N VAL A 150 -5.11 -17.37 -25.26
CA VAL A 150 -4.05 -16.87 -24.38
C VAL A 150 -3.47 -15.56 -24.94
N SER A 151 -3.85 -14.42 -24.37
CA SER A 151 -3.12 -13.16 -24.53
C SER A 151 -1.99 -13.08 -23.50
N SER A 152 -0.76 -13.23 -23.98
CA SER A 152 0.47 -13.34 -23.19
C SER A 152 0.92 -12.01 -22.54
N HIS A 153 0.24 -11.56 -21.48
CA HIS A 153 0.77 -10.48 -20.63
C HIS A 153 1.75 -11.04 -19.59
N PRO A 154 2.87 -10.35 -19.30
CA PRO A 154 3.86 -10.84 -18.34
C PRO A 154 3.25 -10.90 -16.93
N ARG A 155 3.20 -12.11 -16.36
CA ARG A 155 2.79 -12.39 -14.97
C ARG A 155 4.02 -12.74 -14.16
N VAL A 156 4.31 -11.91 -13.17
CA VAL A 156 5.49 -12.11 -12.32
C VAL A 156 5.02 -12.33 -10.90
N SER A 157 5.05 -13.59 -10.47
CA SER A 157 4.90 -13.97 -9.07
C SER A 157 6.29 -13.94 -8.43
N LEU A 158 6.64 -12.83 -7.78
CA LEU A 158 7.87 -12.76 -7.00
C LEU A 158 7.65 -13.48 -5.67
N SER A 159 8.57 -14.40 -5.36
CA SER A 159 8.47 -15.30 -4.23
C SER A 159 8.24 -14.58 -2.88
N PRO A 160 7.56 -15.23 -1.91
CA PRO A 160 7.35 -14.69 -0.55
C PRO A 160 8.64 -14.23 0.14
N LEU A 161 9.76 -14.89 -0.16
CA LEU A 161 11.07 -14.49 0.37
C LEU A 161 11.51 -13.11 -0.11
N PHE A 162 11.23 -12.74 -1.36
CA PHE A 162 11.63 -11.44 -1.91
C PHE A 162 10.79 -10.30 -1.32
N SER A 163 9.51 -10.57 -1.05
CA SER A 163 8.63 -9.60 -0.40
C SER A 163 8.99 -9.39 1.06
N ILE A 164 9.35 -10.47 1.77
CA ILE A 164 9.90 -10.38 3.13
C ILE A 164 11.21 -9.57 3.09
N LEU A 165 12.10 -9.85 2.13
CA LEU A 165 13.38 -9.14 2.01
C LEU A 165 13.19 -7.64 1.76
N MET A 166 12.28 -7.26 0.86
CA MET A 166 11.94 -5.85 0.59
C MET A 166 11.24 -5.18 1.77
N GLY A 167 10.30 -5.87 2.42
CA GLY A 167 9.64 -5.37 3.64
C GLY A 167 10.64 -5.13 4.76
N VAL A 168 11.56 -6.08 4.98
CA VAL A 168 12.66 -5.95 5.94
C VAL A 168 13.61 -4.82 5.54
N LEU A 169 13.93 -4.66 4.25
CA LEU A 169 14.78 -3.56 3.78
C LEU A 169 14.13 -2.20 4.02
N VAL A 170 12.84 -2.05 3.73
CA VAL A 170 12.10 -0.81 4.00
C VAL A 170 12.02 -0.58 5.51
N LEU A 171 11.76 -1.61 6.31
CA LEU A 171 11.78 -1.52 7.78
C LEU A 171 13.17 -1.16 8.31
N LEU A 172 14.24 -1.66 7.69
CA LEU A 172 15.63 -1.35 8.02
C LEU A 172 15.99 0.08 7.61
N LEU A 173 15.51 0.56 6.47
CA LEU A 173 15.70 1.94 6.03
C LEU A 173 14.93 2.90 6.93
N LEU A 174 13.68 2.57 7.27
CA LEU A 174 12.88 3.30 8.25
C LEU A 174 13.56 3.28 9.61
N SER A 175 14.02 2.13 10.10
CA SER A 175 14.72 2.04 11.38
C SER A 175 16.05 2.78 11.35
N ALA A 176 16.83 2.76 10.27
CA ALA A 176 18.05 3.55 10.12
C ALA A 176 17.77 5.06 10.03
N LEU A 177 16.64 5.46 9.47
CA LEU A 177 16.16 6.85 9.51
C LEU A 177 15.72 7.24 10.92
N PHE A 178 15.09 6.33 11.68
CA PHE A 178 14.54 6.56 13.01
C PHE A 178 15.58 6.42 14.14
N VAL A 179 16.62 5.60 13.99
CA VAL A 179 17.75 5.50 14.91
C VAL A 179 18.57 6.77 14.74
N PRO A 180 18.50 7.73 15.68
CA PRO A 180 19.28 8.94 15.56
C PRO A 180 20.75 8.55 15.63
N GLN A 181 21.60 9.21 14.85
CA GLN A 181 23.05 9.03 14.85
C GLN A 181 23.70 9.51 16.16
N VAL A 182 23.28 8.98 17.31
CA VAL A 182 23.79 9.32 18.64
C VAL A 182 25.26 8.91 18.82
N ARG A 183 25.83 8.10 17.91
CA ARG A 183 27.20 7.56 18.07
C ARG A 183 28.34 8.27 17.35
N ARG A 184 28.14 9.41 16.66
CA ARG A 184 29.25 10.10 15.95
C ARG A 184 29.94 11.22 16.73
N ARG A 185 29.92 11.22 18.06
CA ARG A 185 30.75 12.13 18.89
C ARG A 185 31.51 11.44 20.03
N ILE A 186 32.07 10.25 19.77
CA ILE A 186 33.12 9.66 20.63
C ILE A 186 34.31 9.28 19.76
N ALA A 187 34.92 10.26 19.11
CA ALA A 187 36.27 10.21 18.59
C ALA A 187 36.68 11.67 18.34
N VAL A 188 37.94 12.02 18.58
CA VAL A 188 38.51 13.39 18.51
C VAL A 188 38.32 14.21 19.79
N ASN A 189 38.99 13.80 20.88
CA ASN A 189 39.84 14.69 21.68
C ASN A 189 40.64 13.89 22.72
N GLN A 190 41.62 13.14 22.22
CA GLN A 190 42.73 12.60 23.00
C GLN A 190 44.02 12.90 22.22
N THR A 191 44.34 14.18 22.02
CA THR A 191 45.69 14.61 21.66
C THR A 191 45.97 15.98 22.27
N SER A 192 47.04 16.00 23.05
CA SER A 192 47.69 17.10 23.77
C SER A 192 47.14 17.50 25.12
#